data_AF-W6ZJ62-F1
#
_entry.id   AF-W6ZJ62-F1
#
_cell.length_a   1.000
_cell.length_b   1.000
_cell.length_c   1.000
_cell.angle_alpha   90.00
_cell.angle_beta   90.00
_cell.angle_gamma   90.00
#
_symmetry.space_group_name_H-M   'P 1'
#
loop_
_entity.id
_entity.type
_entity.pdbx_description
1 polymer ?
#
loop_
_entity_poly.entity_id
_entity_poly.type
_entity_poly.pdbx_seq_one_letter_code
_entity_poly.pdbx_strand_id
1 'polypeptide(L)'
;LLSLPTELRLLIYEHTFTHQIIHVHPKAFSCLGTQSPLRPHGTRTYQSVISLLVTCKTTRKEATSIFNALVTFDLTPYYNCMAAAYELGPDICRGIRSIEVDPRLAKRLAVGMQQGGMKETGYRDLLPALRHVYVRDSSVVFGVLAVSHNLAVRALRVYFGWEGLEVHFT
;
A
#
# COMPACT_ATOMS: atom_id res chain seq x y z
N LEU A 1 -14.21 6.33 24.51
CA LEU A 1 -13.70 7.18 23.41
C LEU A 1 -14.65 8.31 23.05
N LEU A 2 -15.93 8.04 22.74
CA LEU A 2 -16.88 9.06 22.26
C LEU A 2 -17.27 10.14 23.29
N SER A 3 -16.97 9.94 24.57
CA SER A 3 -17.12 10.95 25.62
C SER A 3 -16.01 12.02 25.60
N LEU A 4 -14.94 11.80 24.83
CA LEU A 4 -13.84 12.75 24.70
C LEU A 4 -14.19 13.84 23.67
N PRO A 5 -13.70 15.07 23.85
CA PRO A 5 -13.70 16.09 22.80
C PRO A 5 -13.16 15.56 21.47
N THR A 6 -13.69 16.06 20.37
CA THR A 6 -13.33 15.61 19.01
C THR A 6 -11.84 15.74 18.76
N GLU A 7 -11.22 16.81 19.22
CA GLU A 7 -9.80 17.10 19.07
C GLU A 7 -8.93 15.99 19.68
N LEU A 8 -9.28 15.54 20.90
CA LEU A 8 -8.56 14.44 21.55
C LEU A 8 -8.76 13.11 20.82
N ARG A 9 -9.96 12.88 20.26
CA ARG A 9 -10.21 11.67 19.47
C ARG A 9 -9.40 11.66 18.17
N LEU A 10 -9.30 12.80 17.49
CA LEU A 10 -8.46 12.96 16.30
C LEU A 10 -6.98 12.67 16.60
N LEU A 11 -6.45 13.22 17.69
CA LEU A 11 -5.06 12.94 18.12
C LEU A 11 -4.84 11.45 18.41
N ILE A 12 -5.81 10.77 19.03
CA ILE A 12 -5.73 9.32 19.26
C ILE A 12 -5.71 8.58 17.93
N TYR A 13 -6.56 8.95 16.97
CA TYR A 13 -6.60 8.33 15.64
C TYR A 13 -5.26 8.51 14.91
N GLU A 14 -4.74 9.74 14.88
CA GLU A 14 -3.46 10.06 14.26
C GLU A 14 -2.32 9.24 14.87
N HIS A 15 -2.23 9.22 16.20
CA HIS A 15 -1.20 8.45 16.90
C HIS A 15 -1.32 6.95 16.63
N THR A 16 -2.55 6.42 16.57
CA THR A 16 -2.79 4.99 16.35
C THR A 16 -2.42 4.55 14.93
N PHE A 17 -2.62 5.41 13.93
CA PHE A 17 -2.47 5.06 12.51
C PHE A 17 -1.10 5.39 11.93
N THR A 18 -0.41 6.40 12.48
CA THR A 18 0.91 6.83 12.01
C THR A 18 1.89 5.65 11.98
N HIS A 19 2.59 5.50 10.85
CA HIS A 19 3.59 4.45 10.58
C HIS A 19 3.07 3.00 10.64
N GLN A 20 1.76 2.77 10.66
CA GLN A 20 1.21 1.43 10.58
C GLN A 20 1.20 0.93 9.14
N ILE A 21 1.53 -0.35 8.97
CA ILE A 21 1.48 -1.04 7.67
C ILE A 21 0.26 -1.97 7.66
N ILE A 22 -0.59 -1.81 6.66
CA ILE A 22 -1.80 -2.61 6.45
C ILE A 22 -1.53 -3.66 5.40
N HIS A 23 -1.50 -4.93 5.79
CA HIS A 23 -1.29 -6.02 4.83
C HIS A 23 -2.57 -6.29 4.05
N VAL A 24 -2.53 -5.99 2.76
CA VAL A 24 -3.63 -6.28 1.86
C VAL A 24 -3.39 -7.70 1.31
N HIS A 25 -4.30 -8.61 1.60
CA HIS A 25 -4.20 -10.00 1.16
C HIS A 25 -5.25 -10.31 0.08
N PRO A 26 -4.87 -10.97 -1.02
CA PRO A 26 -5.84 -11.39 -2.03
C PRO A 26 -6.86 -12.36 -1.42
N LYS A 27 -8.15 -12.18 -1.69
CA LYS A 27 -9.21 -13.03 -1.14
C LYS A 27 -9.02 -14.51 -1.51
N ALA A 28 -8.38 -14.80 -2.65
CA ALA A 28 -8.04 -16.16 -3.08
C ALA A 28 -7.14 -16.91 -2.07
N PHE A 29 -6.34 -16.22 -1.26
CA PHE A 29 -5.56 -16.86 -0.18
C PHE A 29 -6.45 -17.40 0.96
N SER A 30 -7.72 -17.00 1.04
CA SER A 30 -8.67 -17.54 2.02
C SER A 30 -9.45 -18.76 1.51
N CYS A 31 -9.41 -19.08 0.20
CA CYS A 31 -10.24 -20.12 -0.41
C CYS A 31 -9.48 -21.40 -0.81
N LEU A 32 -8.15 -21.38 -0.83
CA LEU A 32 -7.35 -22.57 -1.08
C LEU A 32 -6.95 -23.21 0.26
N GLY A 33 -7.80 -24.12 0.73
CA GLY A 33 -7.50 -25.09 1.79
C GLY A 33 -6.43 -26.10 1.37
N THR A 34 -5.32 -25.65 0.80
CA THR A 34 -4.19 -26.48 0.39
C THR A 34 -2.90 -25.91 0.97
N GLN A 35 -2.35 -26.73 1.85
CA GLN A 35 -1.07 -26.65 2.53
C GLN A 35 0.03 -25.98 1.67
N SER A 36 0.61 -24.91 2.19
CA SER A 36 2.00 -24.54 1.89
C SER A 36 2.83 -24.86 3.14
N PRO A 37 3.97 -25.56 3.00
CA PRO A 37 4.76 -25.99 4.15
C PRO A 37 5.50 -24.77 4.74
N LEU A 38 5.49 -24.67 6.06
CA LEU A 38 6.27 -23.71 6.86
C LEU A 38 5.82 -22.24 6.81
N ARG A 39 4.62 -21.95 7.33
CA ARG A 39 4.48 -20.77 8.19
C ARG A 39 3.88 -21.21 9.54
N PRO A 40 4.51 -20.85 10.67
CA PRO A 40 3.96 -21.16 11.99
C PRO A 40 2.61 -20.47 12.10
N HIS A 41 1.70 -21.09 12.86
CA HIS A 41 0.35 -20.62 13.14
C HIS A 41 0.27 -19.09 13.36
N GLY A 42 0.07 -18.34 12.28
CA GLY A 42 -0.28 -16.94 12.34
C GLY A 42 -1.78 -16.90 12.50
N THR A 43 -2.23 -16.67 13.73
CA THR A 43 -3.52 -16.05 14.03
C THR A 43 -3.93 -15.16 12.87
N ARG A 44 -5.12 -15.39 12.29
CA ARG A 44 -5.81 -14.48 11.37
C ARG A 44 -5.47 -13.06 11.82
N THR A 45 -4.53 -12.39 11.16
CA THR A 45 -3.88 -11.20 11.73
C THR A 45 -4.86 -10.07 11.62
N TYR A 46 -5.78 -10.01 12.58
CA TYR A 46 -6.56 -8.84 12.88
C TYR A 46 -5.52 -7.78 13.23
N GLN A 47 -5.19 -6.93 12.26
CA GLN A 47 -4.26 -5.86 12.54
C GLN A 47 -4.97 -4.96 13.55
N SER A 48 -4.40 -4.86 14.74
CA SER A 48 -5.01 -4.16 15.89
C SER A 48 -5.45 -2.75 15.51
N VAL A 49 -4.73 -2.10 14.59
CA VAL A 49 -5.06 -0.80 14.01
C VAL A 49 -6.44 -0.76 13.31
N ILE A 50 -6.87 -1.84 12.64
CA ILE A 50 -8.19 -1.94 11.96
C ILE A 50 -9.31 -2.09 12.99
N SER A 51 -9.02 -2.61 14.19
CA SER A 51 -10.03 -2.80 15.25
C SER A 51 -10.73 -1.49 15.64
N LEU A 52 -10.01 -0.37 15.55
CA LEU A 52 -10.56 0.96 15.83
C LEU A 52 -11.67 1.33 14.85
N LEU A 53 -11.49 1.01 13.56
CA LEU A 53 -12.49 1.28 12.51
C LEU A 53 -13.74 0.41 12.64
N VAL A 54 -13.64 -0.75 13.27
CA VAL A 54 -14.79 -1.65 13.44
C VAL A 54 -15.52 -1.47 14.78
N THR A 55 -14.98 -0.64 15.68
CA THR A 55 -15.52 -0.47 17.04
C THR A 55 -16.96 0.07 17.03
N CYS A 56 -17.21 1.18 16.33
CA CYS A 56 -18.56 1.72 16.18
C CYS A 56 -18.68 2.60 14.93
N LYS A 57 -19.92 2.89 14.50
CA LYS A 57 -20.20 3.68 13.28
C LYS A 57 -19.60 5.10 13.36
N THR A 58 -19.68 5.75 14.52
CA THR A 58 -19.17 7.12 14.71
C THR A 58 -17.66 7.17 14.58
N THR A 59 -16.93 6.32 15.33
CA THR A 59 -15.47 6.20 15.22
C THR A 59 -15.05 5.85 13.81
N ARG A 60 -15.73 4.91 13.14
CA ARG A 60 -15.45 4.58 11.74
C ARG A 60 -15.56 5.83 10.85
N LYS A 61 -16.66 6.57 10.94
CA LYS A 61 -16.90 7.74 10.10
C LYS A 61 -15.82 8.81 10.28
N GLU A 62 -15.38 9.04 11.50
CA GLU A 62 -14.34 10.05 11.81
C GLU A 62 -12.94 9.58 11.45
N ALA A 63 -12.61 8.33 11.77
CA ALA A 63 -11.25 7.80 11.70
C ALA A 63 -10.87 7.31 10.30
N THR A 64 -11.82 7.00 9.41
CA THR A 64 -11.54 6.40 8.09
C THR A 64 -10.65 7.28 7.22
N SER A 65 -10.89 8.60 7.16
CA SER A 65 -10.07 9.50 6.35
C SER A 65 -8.64 9.60 6.88
N ILE A 66 -8.47 9.65 8.21
CA ILE A 66 -7.18 9.70 8.90
C ILE A 66 -6.43 8.39 8.70
N PHE A 67 -7.13 7.26 8.84
CA PHE A 67 -6.58 5.94 8.59
C PHE A 67 -6.03 5.84 7.16
N ASN A 68 -6.86 6.11 6.15
CA ASN A 68 -6.44 6.01 4.74
C ASN A 68 -5.27 6.96 4.41
N ALA A 69 -5.17 8.10 5.10
CA ALA A 69 -4.13 9.10 4.89
C ALA A 69 -2.79 8.76 5.57
N LEU A 70 -2.81 8.06 6.71
CA LEU A 70 -1.61 7.87 7.56
C LEU A 70 -1.03 6.46 7.52
N VAL A 71 -1.84 5.44 7.21
CA VAL A 71 -1.32 4.08 7.09
C VAL A 71 -0.69 3.85 5.72
N THR A 72 0.25 2.90 5.66
CA THR A 72 0.82 2.40 4.40
C THR A 72 0.16 1.08 4.04
N PHE A 73 -0.44 0.98 2.86
CA PHE A 73 -1.05 -0.27 2.39
C PHE A 73 0.02 -1.13 1.72
N ASP A 74 0.33 -2.28 2.32
CA ASP A 74 1.26 -3.25 1.77
C ASP A 74 0.60 -4.04 0.64
N LEU A 75 1.01 -3.70 -0.57
CA LEU A 75 0.60 -4.32 -1.82
C LEU A 75 1.68 -5.26 -2.36
N THR A 76 2.74 -5.55 -1.61
CA THR A 76 3.81 -6.47 -2.02
C THR A 76 3.31 -7.85 -2.47
N PRO A 77 2.22 -8.44 -1.90
CA PRO A 77 1.71 -9.73 -2.38
C PRO A 77 1.10 -9.66 -3.78
N TYR A 78 0.81 -8.46 -4.29
CA TYR A 78 0.18 -8.25 -5.58
C TYR A 78 1.21 -7.95 -6.65
N TYR A 79 1.32 -8.86 -7.62
CA TYR A 79 2.10 -8.63 -8.84
C TYR A 79 1.54 -7.47 -9.68
N ASN A 80 0.24 -7.22 -9.56
CA ASN A 80 -0.52 -6.16 -10.23
C ASN A 80 -1.33 -5.40 -9.18
N CYS A 81 -0.99 -4.14 -8.90
CA CYS A 81 -1.67 -3.32 -7.91
C CYS A 81 -3.16 -3.09 -8.26
N MET A 82 -3.59 -3.30 -9.51
CA MET A 82 -5.01 -3.24 -9.91
C MET A 82 -5.83 -4.27 -9.13
N ALA A 83 -5.27 -5.47 -8.93
CA ALA A 83 -5.94 -6.51 -8.18
C ALA A 83 -6.12 -6.11 -6.72
N ALA A 84 -5.16 -5.40 -6.12
CA ALA A 84 -5.32 -4.84 -4.78
C ALA A 84 -6.44 -3.78 -4.73
N ALA A 85 -6.54 -2.93 -5.74
CA ALA A 85 -7.58 -1.90 -5.80
C ALA A 85 -8.99 -2.51 -5.84
N TYR A 86 -9.18 -3.61 -6.58
CA TYR A 86 -10.44 -4.38 -6.56
C TYR A 86 -10.75 -4.98 -5.18
N GLU A 87 -9.72 -5.40 -4.44
CA GLU A 87 -9.90 -6.00 -3.13
C GLU A 87 -10.28 -4.97 -2.06
N LEU A 88 -9.67 -3.79 -2.11
CA LEU A 88 -9.92 -2.66 -1.21
C LEU A 88 -11.21 -1.91 -1.55
N GLY A 89 -11.59 -1.88 -2.83
CA GLY A 89 -12.75 -1.15 -3.30
C GLY A 89 -12.49 0.36 -3.49
N PRO A 90 -13.35 1.04 -4.25
CA PRO A 90 -13.10 2.41 -4.72
C PRO A 90 -13.07 3.44 -3.58
N ASP A 91 -13.88 3.26 -2.53
CA ASP A 91 -13.97 4.22 -1.43
C ASP A 91 -12.68 4.30 -0.60
N ILE A 92 -12.04 3.15 -0.37
CA ILE A 92 -10.75 3.09 0.32
C ILE A 92 -9.68 3.67 -0.61
N CYS A 93 -9.60 3.19 -1.85
CA CYS A 93 -8.57 3.57 -2.82
C CYS A 93 -8.47 5.08 -3.04
N ARG A 94 -9.61 5.79 -3.06
CA ARG A 94 -9.65 7.27 -3.17
C ARG A 94 -8.92 8.01 -2.07
N GLY A 95 -8.79 7.41 -0.88
CA GLY A 95 -8.13 8.02 0.27
C GLY A 95 -6.69 7.58 0.49
N ILE A 96 -6.21 6.54 -0.20
CA ILE A 96 -4.88 5.96 0.01
C ILE A 96 -3.81 6.96 -0.39
N ARG A 97 -2.96 7.34 0.57
CA ARG A 97 -1.80 8.21 0.32
C ARG A 97 -0.48 7.47 0.18
N SER A 98 -0.38 6.31 0.83
CA SER A 98 0.87 5.56 0.95
C SER A 98 0.66 4.09 0.62
N ILE A 99 1.49 3.53 -0.25
CA ILE A 99 1.53 2.09 -0.53
C ILE A 99 2.94 1.57 -0.42
N GLU A 100 3.06 0.27 -0.19
CA GLU A 100 4.31 -0.47 -0.27
C GLU A 100 4.23 -1.50 -1.39
N VAL A 101 5.27 -1.62 -2.20
CA VAL A 101 5.31 -2.51 -3.38
C VAL A 101 6.56 -3.37 -3.41
N ASP A 102 6.49 -4.50 -4.14
CA ASP A 102 7.61 -5.41 -4.29
C ASP A 102 8.77 -4.74 -5.09
N PRO A 103 10.03 -4.81 -4.62
CA PRO A 103 11.19 -4.30 -5.36
C PRO A 103 11.34 -4.89 -6.78
N ARG A 104 10.86 -6.11 -7.01
CA ARG A 104 10.84 -6.75 -8.34
C ARG A 104 9.90 -6.05 -9.29
N LEU A 105 8.79 -5.46 -8.81
CA LEU A 105 7.93 -4.60 -9.62
C LEU A 105 8.70 -3.37 -10.08
N ALA A 106 9.31 -2.64 -9.14
CA ALA A 106 10.09 -1.44 -9.44
C ALA A 106 11.22 -1.71 -10.45
N LYS A 107 11.96 -2.80 -10.27
CA LYS A 107 13.01 -3.24 -11.21
C LYS A 107 12.46 -3.56 -12.60
N ARG A 108 11.39 -4.36 -12.68
CA ARG A 108 10.77 -4.74 -13.96
C ARG A 108 10.29 -3.50 -14.74
N LEU A 109 9.68 -2.55 -14.04
CA LEU A 109 9.24 -1.30 -14.64
C LEU A 109 10.42 -0.47 -15.16
N ALA A 110 11.51 -0.39 -14.39
CA ALA A 110 12.73 0.30 -14.80
C ALA A 110 13.36 -0.30 -16.06
N VAL A 111 13.48 -1.63 -16.12
CA VAL A 111 13.99 -2.33 -17.32
C VAL A 111 13.06 -2.12 -18.52
N GLY A 112 11.74 -2.22 -18.32
CA GLY A 112 10.76 -1.95 -19.37
C GLY A 112 10.84 -0.52 -19.91
N MET A 113 11.11 0.46 -19.04
CA MET A 113 11.34 1.85 -19.44
C MET A 113 12.61 2.01 -20.28
N GLN A 114 13.72 1.35 -19.93
CA GLN A 114 14.95 1.36 -20.74
C GLN A 114 14.72 0.77 -22.15
N GLN A 115 13.84 -0.21 -22.27
CA GLN A 115 13.49 -0.85 -23.53
C GLN A 115 12.39 -0.10 -24.31
N GLY A 116 11.93 1.07 -23.83
CA GLY A 116 10.90 1.88 -24.48
C GLY A 116 9.48 1.30 -24.40
N GLY A 117 9.25 0.27 -23.61
CA GLY A 117 7.98 -0.48 -23.54
C GLY A 117 6.99 0.03 -22.50
N MET A 118 7.26 1.16 -21.85
CA MET A 118 6.48 1.60 -20.70
C MET A 118 5.33 2.54 -21.10
N LYS A 119 4.12 2.21 -20.63
CA LYS A 119 2.93 3.05 -20.76
C LYS A 119 2.41 3.43 -19.39
N GLU A 120 1.85 4.63 -19.29
CA GLU A 120 1.02 5.02 -18.16
C GLU A 120 -0.14 4.03 -18.02
N THR A 121 -0.54 3.78 -16.77
CA THR A 121 -1.68 2.93 -16.46
C THR A 121 -2.81 3.77 -15.85
N GLY A 122 -4.00 3.20 -15.72
CA GLY A 122 -5.13 3.87 -15.06
C GLY A 122 -5.02 4.00 -13.53
N TYR A 123 -3.84 3.80 -12.92
CA TYR A 123 -3.72 3.90 -11.46
C TYR A 123 -3.99 5.30 -10.91
N ARG A 124 -3.76 6.35 -11.71
CA ARG A 124 -4.07 7.71 -11.27
C ARG A 124 -5.55 7.87 -10.92
N ASP A 125 -6.43 7.25 -11.70
CA ASP A 125 -7.88 7.29 -11.49
C ASP A 125 -8.31 6.42 -10.31
N LEU A 126 -7.57 5.35 -10.04
CA LEU A 126 -7.85 4.41 -8.96
C LEU A 126 -7.33 4.88 -7.61
N LEU A 127 -6.12 5.42 -7.58
CA LEU A 127 -5.42 5.92 -6.39
C LEU A 127 -5.13 7.43 -6.55
N PRO A 128 -6.17 8.28 -6.64
CA PRO A 128 -6.03 9.70 -6.93
C PRO A 128 -5.37 10.50 -5.79
N ALA A 129 -5.36 9.96 -4.57
CA ALA A 129 -4.70 10.59 -3.42
C ALA A 129 -3.27 10.09 -3.19
N LEU A 130 -2.75 9.19 -4.04
CA LEU A 130 -1.43 8.59 -3.82
C LEU A 130 -0.33 9.65 -3.85
N ARG A 131 0.57 9.59 -2.86
CA ARG A 131 1.71 10.50 -2.71
C ARG A 131 3.01 9.78 -2.45
N HIS A 132 2.97 8.66 -1.73
CA HIS A 132 4.17 7.93 -1.33
C HIS A 132 4.11 6.48 -1.79
N VAL A 133 5.20 6.01 -2.40
CA VAL A 133 5.43 4.60 -2.71
C VAL A 133 6.70 4.14 -2.01
N TYR A 134 6.55 3.19 -1.10
CA TYR A 134 7.64 2.53 -0.43
C TYR A 134 8.03 1.26 -1.18
N VAL A 135 9.33 1.06 -1.37
CA VAL A 135 9.90 -0.12 -1.98
C VAL A 135 10.85 -0.71 -0.95
N ARG A 136 10.57 -1.93 -0.47
CA ARG A 136 11.52 -2.63 0.42
C ARG A 136 12.80 -2.87 -0.34
N ASP A 137 13.85 -2.12 -0.01
CA ASP A 137 15.12 -2.26 -0.67
C ASP A 137 15.72 -3.60 -0.28
N SER A 138 15.93 -4.43 -1.29
CA SER A 138 16.81 -5.57 -1.15
C SER A 138 17.96 -5.31 -2.11
N SER A 139 19.13 -5.07 -1.52
CA SER A 139 20.39 -4.82 -2.23
C SER A 139 20.66 -5.85 -3.35
N VAL A 140 20.13 -7.07 -3.21
CA VAL A 140 20.17 -8.15 -4.19
C VAL A 140 19.39 -7.84 -5.48
N VAL A 141 18.28 -7.12 -5.41
CA VAL A 141 17.40 -6.87 -6.56
C VAL A 141 17.97 -5.78 -7.46
N PHE A 142 18.46 -4.67 -6.90
CA PHE A 142 18.99 -3.56 -7.71
C PHE A 142 20.48 -3.69 -8.06
N GLY A 143 21.26 -4.52 -7.33
CA GLY A 143 22.71 -4.68 -7.55
C GLY A 143 23.13 -5.50 -8.78
N VAL A 144 22.30 -6.42 -9.28
CA VAL A 144 22.73 -7.44 -10.27
C VAL A 144 22.53 -7.00 -11.74
N LEU A 145 21.82 -5.90 -12.03
CA LEU A 145 21.47 -5.51 -13.41
C LEU A 145 21.62 -4.00 -13.73
N ALA A 146 22.45 -3.25 -13.01
CA ALA A 146 22.72 -1.83 -13.31
C ALA A 146 21.45 -0.92 -13.36
N VAL A 147 20.37 -1.32 -12.70
CA VAL A 147 19.16 -0.51 -12.60
C VAL A 147 19.35 0.49 -11.47
N SER A 148 19.57 1.75 -11.81
CA SER A 148 19.68 2.81 -10.82
C SER A 148 18.34 3.07 -10.11
N HIS A 149 18.39 3.45 -8.84
CA HIS A 149 17.23 3.91 -8.09
C HIS A 149 16.47 5.03 -8.84
N ASN A 150 17.18 5.99 -9.43
CA ASN A 150 16.58 7.08 -10.21
C ASN A 150 15.71 6.58 -11.37
N LEU A 151 16.17 5.55 -12.09
CA LEU A 151 15.38 4.96 -13.16
C LEU A 151 14.13 4.25 -12.62
N ALA A 152 14.25 3.53 -11.50
CA ALA A 152 13.12 2.91 -10.83
C ALA A 152 12.10 3.94 -10.32
N VAL A 153 12.54 5.06 -9.76
CA VAL A 153 11.68 6.19 -9.36
C VAL A 153 10.90 6.72 -10.56
N ARG A 154 11.59 7.01 -11.68
CA ARG A 154 10.95 7.50 -12.90
C ARG A 154 9.94 6.51 -13.45
N ALA A 155 10.28 5.22 -13.46
CA ALA A 155 9.38 4.18 -13.91
C ALA A 155 8.13 4.10 -13.03
N LEU A 156 8.29 4.08 -11.70
CA LEU A 156 7.13 4.07 -10.78
C LEU A 156 6.24 5.29 -10.95
N ARG A 157 6.79 6.49 -11.15
CA ARG A 157 6.03 7.71 -11.44
C ARG A 157 5.16 7.58 -12.70
N VAL A 158 5.74 7.07 -13.79
CA VAL A 158 4.99 6.82 -15.04
C VAL A 158 3.94 5.72 -14.84
N TYR A 159 4.29 4.65 -14.11
CA TYR A 159 3.38 3.53 -13.87
C TYR A 159 2.13 3.99 -13.12
N PHE A 160 2.30 4.76 -12.05
CA PHE A 160 1.20 5.26 -11.23
C PHE A 160 0.54 6.52 -11.80
N GLY A 161 1.10 7.14 -12.85
CA GLY A 161 0.55 8.35 -13.47
C GLY A 161 0.72 9.62 -12.62
N TRP A 162 1.74 9.66 -11.75
CA TRP A 162 1.99 10.78 -10.84
C TRP A 162 3.45 11.22 -10.88
N GLU A 163 3.74 12.37 -11.50
CA GLU A 163 5.10 12.92 -11.55
C GLU A 163 5.62 13.36 -10.18
N GLY A 164 4.74 13.91 -9.33
CA GLY A 164 5.04 14.33 -7.96
C GLY A 164 5.09 13.20 -6.94
N LEU A 165 5.04 11.94 -7.38
CA LEU A 165 5.11 10.79 -6.49
C LEU A 165 6.47 10.72 -5.79
N GLU A 166 6.44 10.65 -4.47
CA GLU A 166 7.61 10.39 -3.65
C GLU A 166 7.84 8.89 -3.57
N VAL A 167 9.03 8.45 -3.97
CA VAL A 167 9.39 7.03 -3.95
C VAL A 167 10.51 6.86 -2.94
N HIS A 168 10.28 6.00 -1.96
CA HIS A 168 11.17 5.75 -0.84
C HIS A 168 11.69 4.32 -0.93
N PHE A 169 13.01 4.15 -0.83
CA PHE A 169 13.65 2.85 -0.71
C PHE A 169 13.99 2.64 0.76
N THR A 170 13.41 1.63 1.38
CA THR A 170 13.46 1.37 2.84
C THR A 170 14.01 0.01 3.16
#